data_AF-A0A8C9EDS4-F1
#
_entry.id   AF-A0A8C9EDS4-F1
#
_cell.length_a   1.000
_cell.length_b   1.000
_cell.length_c   1.000
_cell.angle_alpha   90.00
_cell.angle_beta   90.00
_cell.angle_gamma   90.00
#
_symmetry.space_group_name_H-M   'P 1'
#
loop_
_entity.id
_entity.type
_entity.pdbx_description
1 polymer ?
#
loop_
_entity_poly.entity_id
_entity_poly.type
_entity_poly.pdbx_seq_one_letter_code
_entity_poly.pdbx_strand_id
1 'polypeptide(L)'
;MKHINLSFAACGFLGIYHLGAASAFYKHGKKLLKNVKAFAGASGGSLVASVLLTAPQKIEECNDFTYGFAEEIRRQTFGAVTPGYDFMARLRSGVEAILPPNAHELAHNRLHVSITNTKTRENYLVSSFPSREDLVKVLLASSFVPIYAGLKPVEYKGQKWVDGCFTNSLPLLPVGRTVTVSAFSGRVDISPQDEGPLDFYVTIAKQDILHGCEQAVTTMTRTQNVSSETLKP
;
A
#
# COMPACT_ATOMS: atom_id res chain seq x y z
N MET A 1 -27.07 -11.11 1.39
CA MET A 1 -26.27 -10.32 0.41
C MET A 1 -24.88 -10.90 0.35
N LYS A 2 -24.27 -10.99 -0.86
CA LYS A 2 -22.91 -11.49 -1.04
C LYS A 2 -21.94 -10.63 -0.23
N HIS A 3 -21.05 -11.25 0.53
CA HIS A 3 -19.96 -10.59 1.27
C HIS A 3 -19.06 -9.86 0.26
N ILE A 4 -18.90 -8.55 0.37
CA ILE A 4 -18.06 -7.74 -0.53
C ILE A 4 -16.89 -7.17 0.26
N ASN A 5 -15.71 -7.20 -0.34
CA ASN A 5 -14.51 -6.55 0.17
C ASN A 5 -13.93 -5.60 -0.88
N LEU A 6 -13.13 -4.63 -0.45
CA LEU A 6 -12.31 -3.81 -1.34
C LEU A 6 -10.84 -4.10 -1.08
N SER A 7 -10.03 -4.22 -2.14
CA SER A 7 -8.59 -4.38 -2.02
C SER A 7 -7.85 -3.43 -2.93
N PHE A 8 -6.86 -2.72 -2.37
CA PHE A 8 -6.05 -1.72 -3.07
C PHE A 8 -4.62 -2.21 -3.18
N ALA A 9 -4.13 -2.32 -4.42
CA ALA A 9 -2.77 -2.78 -4.71
C ALA A 9 -1.69 -1.83 -4.15
N ALA A 10 -0.48 -2.34 -3.95
CA ALA A 10 0.70 -1.51 -3.76
C ALA A 10 0.91 -0.57 -4.97
N CYS A 11 1.31 0.68 -4.72
CA CYS A 11 1.36 1.70 -5.76
C CYS A 11 2.43 2.80 -5.55
N GLY A 12 3.06 2.88 -4.37
CA GLY A 12 3.88 4.04 -4.01
C GLY A 12 3.13 5.37 -4.24
N PHE A 13 3.79 6.34 -4.88
CA PHE A 13 3.21 7.64 -5.21
C PHE A 13 2.10 7.62 -6.28
N LEU A 14 1.88 6.50 -6.99
CA LEU A 14 0.68 6.31 -7.79
C LEU A 14 -0.58 6.08 -6.93
N GLY A 15 -0.45 6.19 -5.60
CA GLY A 15 -1.58 6.25 -4.66
C GLY A 15 -2.59 7.37 -4.97
N ILE A 16 -2.21 8.35 -5.80
CA ILE A 16 -3.14 9.34 -6.35
C ILE A 16 -4.30 8.70 -7.14
N TYR A 17 -4.03 7.62 -7.87
CA TYR A 17 -5.07 6.86 -8.58
C TYR A 17 -6.04 6.23 -7.59
N HIS A 18 -5.50 5.61 -6.52
CA HIS A 18 -6.30 5.02 -5.45
C HIS A 18 -7.14 6.07 -4.72
N LEU A 19 -6.61 7.26 -4.48
CA LEU A 19 -7.37 8.37 -3.89
C LEU A 19 -8.52 8.83 -4.79
N GLY A 20 -8.30 8.87 -6.11
CA GLY A 20 -9.36 9.10 -7.10
C GLY A 20 -10.46 8.03 -7.02
N ALA A 21 -10.08 6.75 -7.01
CA ALA A 21 -11.00 5.63 -6.85
C ALA A 21 -11.76 5.69 -5.51
N ALA A 22 -11.07 5.98 -4.41
CA ALA A 22 -11.66 6.14 -3.08
C ALA A 22 -12.66 7.31 -3.04
N SER A 23 -12.33 8.43 -3.69
CA SER A 23 -13.22 9.59 -3.83
C SER A 23 -14.49 9.20 -4.60
N ALA A 24 -14.36 8.45 -5.69
CA ALA A 24 -15.50 7.95 -6.46
C ALA A 24 -16.37 6.98 -5.64
N PHE A 25 -15.77 6.05 -4.90
CA PHE A 25 -16.50 5.17 -3.97
C PHE A 25 -17.25 5.96 -2.90
N TYR A 26 -16.61 6.98 -2.32
CA TYR A 26 -17.24 7.77 -1.27
C TYR A 26 -18.40 8.62 -1.78
N LYS A 27 -18.24 9.26 -2.95
CA LYS A 27 -19.25 10.13 -3.57
C LYS A 27 -20.42 9.35 -4.16
N HIS A 28 -20.13 8.30 -4.94
CA HIS A 28 -21.11 7.60 -5.77
C HIS A 28 -21.42 6.18 -5.27
N GLY A 29 -20.48 5.55 -4.57
CA GLY A 29 -20.55 4.16 -4.12
C GLY A 29 -21.18 3.93 -2.74
N LYS A 30 -21.93 4.89 -2.17
CA LYS A 30 -22.47 4.79 -0.79
C LYS A 30 -23.26 3.50 -0.52
N LYS A 31 -24.05 3.01 -1.49
CA LYS A 31 -24.79 1.73 -1.37
C LYS A 31 -23.86 0.52 -1.34
N LEU A 32 -22.78 0.55 -2.13
CA LEU A 32 -21.75 -0.49 -2.13
C LEU A 32 -20.99 -0.50 -0.79
N LEU A 33 -20.49 0.65 -0.36
CA LEU A 33 -19.70 0.80 0.87
C LEU A 33 -20.45 0.31 2.12
N LYS A 34 -21.78 0.50 2.19
CA LYS A 34 -22.61 -0.06 3.28
C LYS A 34 -22.54 -1.59 3.38
N ASN A 35 -22.26 -2.28 2.28
CA ASN A 35 -22.17 -3.73 2.22
C ASN A 35 -20.73 -4.25 2.28
N VAL A 36 -19.72 -3.36 2.22
CA VAL A 36 -18.31 -3.74 2.33
C VAL A 36 -18.00 -4.19 3.75
N LYS A 37 -17.54 -5.43 3.89
CA LYS A 37 -17.20 -6.02 5.18
C LYS A 37 -15.76 -5.75 5.56
N ALA A 38 -14.84 -5.94 4.62
CA ALA A 38 -13.43 -5.68 4.83
C ALA A 38 -12.78 -4.89 3.70
N PHE A 39 -11.72 -4.20 4.07
CA PHE A 39 -10.81 -3.44 3.23
C PHE A 39 -9.43 -4.10 3.35
N ALA A 40 -8.69 -4.16 2.25
CA ALA A 40 -7.35 -4.72 2.25
C ALA A 40 -6.41 -3.84 1.42
N GLY A 41 -5.11 -3.92 1.70
CA GLY A 41 -4.12 -3.30 0.83
C GLY A 41 -2.69 -3.54 1.27
N ALA A 42 -1.76 -3.12 0.40
CA ALA A 42 -0.32 -3.11 0.63
C ALA A 42 0.23 -1.72 0.29
N SER A 43 1.30 -1.26 0.96
CA SER A 43 1.96 0.01 0.65
C SER A 43 0.96 1.18 0.61
N GLY A 44 1.10 2.09 -0.37
CA GLY A 44 0.12 3.16 -0.63
C GLY A 44 -1.35 2.71 -0.72
N GLY A 45 -1.61 1.49 -1.21
CA GLY A 45 -2.96 0.91 -1.21
C GLY A 45 -3.51 0.68 0.20
N SER A 46 -2.68 0.23 1.15
CA SER A 46 -3.08 0.06 2.55
C SER A 46 -3.40 1.40 3.23
N LEU A 47 -2.65 2.46 2.88
CA LEU A 47 -2.90 3.82 3.37
C LEU A 47 -4.26 4.32 2.89
N VAL A 48 -4.54 4.22 1.59
CA VAL A 48 -5.84 4.67 1.05
C VAL A 48 -7.00 3.82 1.56
N ALA A 49 -6.82 2.50 1.68
CA ALA A 49 -7.82 1.61 2.28
C ALA A 49 -8.14 2.03 3.73
N SER A 50 -7.13 2.40 4.52
CA SER A 50 -7.30 2.89 5.89
C SER A 50 -8.08 4.21 5.95
N VAL A 51 -7.80 5.15 5.04
CA VAL A 51 -8.51 6.44 4.95
C VAL A 51 -9.96 6.22 4.52
N LEU A 52 -10.23 5.44 3.47
CA LEU A 52 -11.59 5.18 2.99
C LEU A 52 -12.46 4.49 4.06
N LEU A 53 -11.88 3.59 4.85
CA LEU A 53 -12.58 2.91 5.93
C LEU A 53 -12.85 3.81 7.14
N THR A 54 -11.86 4.61 7.56
CA THR A 54 -11.88 5.26 8.88
C THR A 54 -12.12 6.76 8.85
N ALA A 55 -11.77 7.42 7.75
CA ALA A 55 -11.90 8.87 7.57
C ALA A 55 -12.12 9.26 6.10
N PRO A 56 -13.19 8.77 5.44
CA PRO A 56 -13.42 9.05 4.02
C PRO A 56 -13.63 10.53 3.70
N GLN A 57 -14.04 11.34 4.68
CA GLN A 57 -14.12 12.79 4.56
C GLN A 57 -12.75 13.48 4.46
N LYS A 58 -11.65 12.78 4.80
CA LYS A 58 -10.26 13.28 4.77
C LYS A 58 -9.53 12.92 3.48
N ILE A 59 -10.22 12.38 2.47
CA ILE A 59 -9.59 11.98 1.20
C ILE A 59 -8.91 13.17 0.51
N GLU A 60 -9.49 14.36 0.55
CA GLU A 60 -8.89 15.57 -0.03
C GLU A 60 -7.64 16.03 0.74
N GLU A 61 -7.67 16.03 2.07
CA GLU A 61 -6.47 16.31 2.87
C GLU A 61 -5.36 15.27 2.63
N CYS A 62 -5.73 14.01 2.41
CA CYS A 62 -4.78 12.95 2.05
C CYS A 62 -4.18 13.15 0.65
N ASN A 63 -4.97 13.71 -0.27
CA ASN A 63 -4.52 14.10 -1.60
C ASN A 63 -3.48 15.22 -1.52
N ASP A 64 -3.76 16.27 -0.76
CA ASP A 64 -2.86 17.40 -0.55
C ASP A 64 -1.55 16.97 0.12
N PHE A 65 -1.65 16.13 1.16
CA PHE A 65 -0.47 15.52 1.78
C PHE A 65 0.36 14.74 0.76
N THR A 66 -0.28 13.92 -0.08
CA THR A 66 0.40 13.09 -1.08
C THR A 66 1.16 13.94 -2.08
N TYR A 67 0.54 15.01 -2.59
CA TYR A 67 1.19 15.96 -3.50
C TYR A 67 2.37 16.68 -2.84
N GLY A 68 2.16 17.23 -1.64
CA GLY A 68 3.21 17.91 -0.89
C GLY A 68 4.39 16.99 -0.58
N PHE A 69 4.12 15.75 -0.18
CA PHE A 69 5.17 14.77 0.10
C PHE A 69 5.96 14.38 -1.15
N ALA A 70 5.28 14.18 -2.29
CA ALA A 70 5.93 13.91 -3.56
C ALA A 70 6.79 15.10 -4.05
N GLU A 71 6.31 16.32 -3.87
CA GLU A 71 7.07 17.54 -4.19
C GLU A 71 8.30 17.69 -3.29
N GLU A 72 8.14 17.50 -1.98
CA GLU A 72 9.21 17.56 -0.99
C GLU A 72 10.34 16.60 -1.33
N ILE A 73 10.01 15.35 -1.70
CA ILE A 73 10.99 14.35 -2.14
C ILE A 73 11.65 14.74 -3.46
N ARG A 74 10.89 15.18 -4.47
CA ARG A 74 11.45 15.58 -5.77
C ARG A 74 12.42 16.77 -5.67
N ARG A 75 12.27 17.61 -4.65
CA ARG A 75 13.18 18.74 -4.37
C ARG A 75 14.49 18.31 -3.70
N GLN A 76 14.56 17.10 -3.15
CA GLN A 76 15.79 16.61 -2.54
C GLN A 76 16.81 16.17 -3.60
N THR A 77 18.11 16.43 -3.35
CA THR A 77 19.22 16.13 -4.28
C THR A 77 19.26 14.66 -4.74
N PHE A 78 18.95 13.73 -3.85
CA PHE A 78 18.89 12.30 -4.15
C PHE A 78 17.49 11.71 -3.89
N GLY A 79 16.44 12.53 -3.95
CA GLY A 79 15.09 12.08 -3.64
C GLY A 79 14.97 11.58 -2.19
N ALA A 80 14.23 10.48 -1.99
CA ALA A 80 13.97 9.92 -0.67
C ALA A 80 15.21 9.38 0.06
N VAL A 81 16.31 9.11 -0.68
CA VAL A 81 17.57 8.60 -0.10
C VAL A 81 18.55 9.71 0.26
N THR A 82 18.12 10.97 0.19
CA THR A 82 18.95 12.13 0.55
C THR A 82 19.36 12.04 2.02
N PRO A 83 20.67 12.11 2.35
CA PRO A 83 21.13 12.09 3.72
C PRO A 83 20.47 13.18 4.58
N GLY A 84 19.91 12.79 5.73
CA GLY A 84 19.20 13.69 6.64
C GLY A 84 17.71 13.86 6.33
N TYR A 85 17.21 13.37 5.19
CA TYR A 85 15.78 13.30 4.90
C TYR A 85 15.17 12.04 5.55
N ASP A 86 14.17 12.23 6.41
CA ASP A 86 13.48 11.11 7.05
C ASP A 86 12.10 10.88 6.42
N PHE A 87 12.08 10.04 5.39
CA PHE A 87 10.87 9.64 4.67
C PHE A 87 9.81 9.05 5.63
N MET A 88 10.24 8.20 6.57
CA MET A 88 9.31 7.48 7.45
C MET A 88 8.75 8.37 8.55
N ALA A 89 9.53 9.29 9.10
CA ALA A 89 9.03 10.29 10.02
C ALA A 89 8.00 11.20 9.34
N ARG A 90 8.28 11.65 8.10
CA ARG A 90 7.34 12.46 7.32
C ARG A 90 6.04 11.72 7.01
N LEU A 91 6.14 10.45 6.58
CA LEU A 91 4.97 9.61 6.34
C LEU A 91 4.16 9.39 7.62
N ARG A 92 4.82 9.09 8.75
CA ARG A 92 4.18 8.93 10.05
C ARG A 92 3.39 10.18 10.44
N SER A 93 3.97 11.36 10.27
CA SER A 93 3.29 12.63 10.56
C SER A 93 1.98 12.77 9.76
N GLY A 94 1.97 12.34 8.49
CA GLY A 94 0.78 12.33 7.65
C GLY A 94 -0.30 11.38 8.16
N VAL A 95 0.09 10.13 8.45
CA VAL A 95 -0.83 9.12 8.95
C VAL A 95 -1.45 9.56 10.27
N GLU A 96 -0.65 10.10 11.20
CA GLU A 96 -1.12 10.58 12.49
C GLU A 96 -1.97 11.86 12.39
N ALA A 97 -1.79 12.70 11.36
CA ALA A 97 -2.63 13.87 11.14
C ALA A 97 -3.99 13.52 10.49
N ILE A 98 -3.99 12.58 9.53
CA ILE A 98 -5.17 12.24 8.73
C ILE A 98 -6.09 11.26 9.46
N LEU A 99 -5.54 10.22 10.09
CA LEU A 99 -6.35 9.18 10.71
C LEU A 99 -6.92 9.64 12.06
N PRO A 100 -8.18 9.34 12.38
CA PRO A 100 -8.81 9.76 13.63
C PRO A 100 -8.19 9.04 14.83
N PRO A 101 -8.39 9.56 16.07
CA PRO A 101 -7.89 8.92 17.28
C PRO A 101 -8.33 7.46 17.47
N ASN A 102 -9.58 7.14 17.08
CA ASN A 102 -10.16 5.80 17.15
C ASN A 102 -10.00 4.97 15.86
N ALA A 103 -9.09 5.34 14.95
CA ALA A 103 -8.92 4.64 13.67
C ALA A 103 -8.64 3.13 13.84
N HIS A 104 -7.88 2.75 14.86
CA HIS A 104 -7.57 1.36 15.17
C HIS A 104 -8.80 0.52 15.52
N GLU A 105 -9.78 1.09 16.23
CA GLU A 105 -11.05 0.44 16.56
C GLU A 105 -11.89 0.22 15.29
N LEU A 106 -11.97 1.25 14.44
CA LEU A 106 -12.70 1.18 13.16
C LEU A 106 -12.06 0.19 12.17
N ALA A 107 -10.74 0.08 12.20
CA ALA A 107 -9.94 -0.82 11.38
C ALA A 107 -9.91 -2.25 11.90
N HIS A 108 -10.16 -2.47 13.20
CA HIS A 108 -10.05 -3.78 13.83
C HIS A 108 -10.97 -4.81 13.15
N ASN A 109 -10.38 -5.91 12.67
CA ASN A 109 -11.03 -6.98 11.89
C ASN A 109 -11.72 -6.52 10.58
N ARG A 110 -11.50 -5.27 10.16
CA ARG A 110 -12.07 -4.70 8.94
C ARG A 110 -11.03 -4.21 7.95
N LEU A 111 -9.83 -3.88 8.40
CA LEU A 111 -8.68 -3.57 7.55
C LEU A 111 -7.71 -4.74 7.58
N HIS A 112 -7.21 -5.16 6.42
CA HIS A 112 -6.19 -6.18 6.27
C HIS A 112 -4.97 -5.58 5.57
N VAL A 113 -3.89 -5.41 6.32
CA VAL A 113 -2.66 -4.77 5.83
C VAL A 113 -1.62 -5.83 5.53
N SER A 114 -1.14 -5.85 4.29
CA SER A 114 -0.07 -6.73 3.84
C SER A 114 1.30 -6.21 4.27
N ILE A 115 2.05 -7.04 5.00
CA ILE A 115 3.43 -6.78 5.39
C ILE A 115 4.30 -8.00 5.11
N THR A 116 5.58 -7.78 4.85
CA THR A 116 6.56 -8.83 4.56
C THR A 116 7.52 -8.99 5.73
N ASN A 117 7.68 -10.22 6.24
CA ASN A 117 8.66 -10.51 7.28
C ASN A 117 10.08 -10.52 6.71
N THR A 118 11.02 -9.78 7.28
CA THR A 118 12.39 -9.71 6.72
C THR A 118 13.18 -11.01 6.88
N LYS A 119 12.86 -11.82 7.90
CA LYS A 119 13.60 -13.05 8.21
C LYS A 119 13.04 -14.24 7.45
N THR A 120 11.73 -14.47 7.53
CA THR A 120 11.09 -15.62 6.87
C THR A 120 10.74 -15.36 5.42
N ARG A 121 10.69 -14.08 5.00
CA ARG A 121 10.23 -13.64 3.66
C ARG A 121 8.77 -14.03 3.38
N GLU A 122 8.00 -14.33 4.42
CA GLU A 122 6.59 -14.65 4.30
C GLU A 122 5.72 -13.39 4.40
N ASN A 123 4.55 -13.47 3.78
CA ASN A 123 3.53 -12.44 3.89
C ASN A 123 2.72 -12.62 5.18
N TYR A 124 2.30 -11.51 5.77
CA TYR A 124 1.33 -11.50 6.85
C TYR A 124 0.26 -10.44 6.58
N LEU A 125 -1.02 -10.81 6.72
CA LEU A 125 -2.17 -9.90 6.62
C LEU A 125 -2.62 -9.52 8.03
N VAL A 126 -2.12 -8.40 8.55
CA VAL A 126 -2.51 -7.92 9.87
C VAL A 126 -3.92 -7.32 9.80
N SER A 127 -4.82 -7.80 10.66
CA SER A 127 -6.17 -7.24 10.82
C SER A 127 -6.56 -6.87 12.24
N SER A 128 -5.69 -7.14 13.22
CA SER A 128 -5.94 -6.83 14.63
C SER A 128 -5.03 -5.69 15.08
N PHE A 129 -5.65 -4.60 15.52
CA PHE A 129 -4.99 -3.38 15.96
C PHE A 129 -5.40 -3.07 17.42
N PRO A 130 -4.60 -3.45 18.42
CA PRO A 130 -4.91 -3.18 19.83
C PRO A 130 -4.87 -1.70 20.19
N SER A 131 -4.09 -0.89 19.47
CA SER A 131 -3.97 0.55 19.70
C SER A 131 -3.81 1.32 18.38
N ARG A 132 -3.98 2.64 18.44
CA ARG A 132 -3.68 3.54 17.31
C ARG A 132 -2.23 3.42 16.87
N GLU A 133 -1.31 3.28 17.82
CA GLU A 133 0.12 3.10 17.53
C GLU A 133 0.38 1.80 16.79
N ASP A 134 -0.31 0.71 17.12
CA ASP A 134 -0.20 -0.56 16.38
C ASP A 134 -0.65 -0.39 14.93
N LEU A 135 -1.78 0.29 14.69
CA LEU A 135 -2.25 0.58 13.33
C LEU A 135 -1.22 1.40 12.55
N VAL A 136 -0.72 2.49 13.14
CA VAL A 136 0.28 3.36 12.51
C VAL A 136 1.54 2.56 12.18
N LYS A 137 2.08 1.80 13.13
CA LYS A 137 3.28 0.96 12.91
C LYS A 137 3.08 -0.04 11.78
N VAL A 138 1.92 -0.69 11.70
CA VAL A 138 1.63 -1.68 10.64
C VAL A 138 1.52 -1.01 9.27
N LEU A 139 0.89 0.17 9.17
CA LEU A 139 0.83 0.95 7.93
C LEU A 139 2.21 1.43 7.48
N LEU A 140 3.05 1.86 8.42
CA LEU A 140 4.45 2.22 8.17
C LEU A 140 5.26 1.01 7.71
N ALA A 141 5.12 -0.14 8.36
CA ALA A 141 5.75 -1.38 7.93
C ALA A 141 5.34 -1.76 6.51
N SER A 142 4.04 -1.66 6.20
CA SER A 142 3.49 -1.93 4.87
C SER A 142 3.99 -0.96 3.80
N SER A 143 4.53 0.20 4.19
CA SER A 143 5.04 1.24 3.27
C SER A 143 6.57 1.38 3.30
N PHE A 144 7.27 0.52 4.04
CA PHE A 144 8.73 0.58 4.17
C PHE A 144 9.40 -0.22 3.06
N VAL A 145 9.83 0.47 2.01
CA VAL A 145 10.68 -0.10 0.95
C VAL A 145 12.15 0.08 1.35
N PRO A 146 12.92 -0.99 1.61
CA PRO A 146 14.32 -0.88 2.03
C PRO A 146 15.16 -0.04 1.06
N ILE A 147 16.15 0.67 1.58
CA ILE A 147 17.02 1.62 0.87
C ILE A 147 16.27 2.91 0.50
N TYR A 148 15.08 2.81 -0.09
CA TYR A 148 14.27 3.97 -0.48
C TYR A 148 13.68 4.74 0.71
N ALA A 149 13.00 4.04 1.62
CA ALA A 149 12.35 4.61 2.80
C ALA A 149 13.28 4.65 4.03
N GLY A 150 14.47 4.06 3.94
CA GLY A 150 15.45 4.01 5.02
C GLY A 150 16.16 2.65 5.12
N LEU A 151 17.03 2.55 6.12
CA LEU A 151 17.89 1.36 6.32
C LEU A 151 17.41 0.41 7.42
N LYS A 152 16.57 0.91 8.35
CA LYS A 152 16.11 0.14 9.51
C LYS A 152 14.65 -0.28 9.30
N PRO A 153 14.36 -1.57 9.09
CA PRO A 153 12.99 -2.07 8.99
C PRO A 153 12.16 -1.74 10.23
N VAL A 154 10.84 -1.72 10.06
CA VAL A 154 9.91 -1.43 11.16
C VAL A 154 9.84 -2.64 12.10
N GLU A 155 10.06 -2.40 13.39
CA GLU A 155 9.87 -3.42 14.42
C GLU A 155 8.41 -3.45 14.90
N TYR A 156 7.79 -4.62 14.79
CA TYR A 156 6.42 -4.86 15.24
C TYR A 156 6.32 -6.28 15.81
N LYS A 157 5.82 -6.38 17.06
CA LYS A 157 5.69 -7.64 17.82
C LYS A 157 6.97 -8.47 17.86
N GLY A 158 8.11 -7.82 18.13
CA GLY A 158 9.43 -8.46 18.26
C GLY A 158 10.03 -8.96 16.95
N GLN A 159 9.45 -8.60 15.81
CA GLN A 159 9.90 -8.99 14.47
C GLN A 159 10.07 -7.77 13.57
N LYS A 160 10.84 -7.92 12.50
CA LYS A 160 11.15 -6.86 11.54
C LYS A 160 10.35 -7.05 10.27
N TRP A 161 9.75 -5.95 9.82
CA TRP A 161 8.78 -5.94 8.72
C TRP A 161 9.10 -4.86 7.70
N VAL A 162 8.80 -5.16 6.45
CA VAL A 162 8.94 -4.29 5.28
C VAL A 162 7.67 -4.35 4.42
N ASP A 163 7.66 -3.58 3.34
CA ASP A 163 6.49 -3.39 2.47
C ASP A 163 5.83 -4.73 2.07
N GLY A 164 4.50 -4.75 2.06
CA GLY A 164 3.72 -5.91 1.62
C GLY A 164 3.93 -6.25 0.15
N CYS A 165 4.34 -5.28 -0.67
CA CYS A 165 4.56 -5.41 -2.11
C CYS A 165 5.61 -6.48 -2.47
N PHE A 166 6.51 -6.84 -1.55
CA PHE A 166 7.51 -7.87 -1.78
C PHE A 166 6.93 -9.29 -1.80
N THR A 167 5.74 -9.51 -1.21
CA THR A 167 5.15 -10.86 -1.07
C THR A 167 3.69 -10.95 -1.47
N ASN A 168 2.91 -9.88 -1.30
CA ASN A 168 1.49 -9.82 -1.62
C ASN A 168 1.07 -8.36 -1.85
N SER A 169 1.27 -7.87 -3.07
CA SER A 169 1.00 -6.49 -3.48
C SER A 169 -0.50 -6.20 -3.62
N LEU A 170 -1.33 -7.19 -3.96
CA LEU A 170 -2.79 -7.06 -4.07
C LEU A 170 -3.48 -8.14 -3.22
N PRO A 171 -3.71 -7.89 -1.93
CA PRO A 171 -4.23 -8.92 -1.03
C PRO A 171 -5.69 -9.27 -1.33
N LEU A 172 -5.96 -10.53 -1.68
CA LEU A 172 -7.31 -11.07 -1.82
C LEU A 172 -7.77 -11.72 -0.51
N LEU A 173 -8.98 -11.37 -0.06
CA LEU A 173 -9.56 -11.96 1.15
C LEU A 173 -10.26 -13.29 0.83
N PRO A 174 -10.14 -14.30 1.72
CA PRO A 174 -10.59 -15.66 1.43
C PRO A 174 -12.11 -15.82 1.43
N VAL A 175 -12.84 -14.89 2.04
CA VAL A 175 -14.30 -14.96 2.17
C VAL A 175 -14.92 -13.77 1.44
N GLY A 176 -15.86 -14.06 0.54
CA GLY A 176 -16.59 -13.05 -0.21
C GLY A 176 -15.91 -12.62 -1.52
N ARG A 177 -16.58 -11.72 -2.24
CA ARG A 177 -16.06 -11.11 -3.47
C ARG A 177 -15.20 -9.90 -3.11
N THR A 178 -13.91 -9.98 -3.42
CA THR A 178 -12.98 -8.85 -3.21
C THR A 178 -12.86 -8.04 -4.49
N VAL A 179 -13.44 -6.83 -4.54
CA VAL A 179 -13.26 -5.88 -5.65
C VAL A 179 -11.86 -5.30 -5.59
N THR A 180 -11.11 -5.40 -6.68
CA THR A 180 -9.69 -5.03 -6.72
C THR A 180 -9.46 -3.70 -7.43
N VAL A 181 -8.58 -2.88 -6.86
CA VAL A 181 -8.18 -1.58 -7.39
C VAL A 181 -6.67 -1.60 -7.58
N SER A 182 -6.20 -1.29 -8.78
CA SER A 182 -4.78 -1.12 -9.07
C SER A 182 -4.52 0.18 -9.83
N ALA A 183 -3.43 0.85 -9.47
CA ALA A 183 -2.90 1.98 -10.23
C ALA A 183 -2.10 1.55 -11.47
N PHE A 184 -1.96 0.23 -11.69
CA PHE A 184 -1.31 -0.36 -12.85
C PHE A 184 -2.35 -1.12 -13.67
N SER A 185 -2.26 -1.03 -14.99
CA SER A 185 -3.09 -1.80 -15.91
C SER A 185 -2.86 -3.30 -15.72
N GLY A 186 -3.94 -4.06 -15.66
CA GLY A 186 -3.88 -5.49 -15.33
C GLY A 186 -5.26 -6.12 -15.20
N ARG A 187 -5.29 -7.41 -14.83
CA ARG A 187 -6.53 -8.18 -14.65
C ARG A 187 -7.18 -7.90 -13.28
N VAL A 188 -7.58 -6.65 -13.07
CA VAL A 188 -8.24 -6.17 -11.85
C VAL A 188 -9.53 -5.43 -12.19
N ASP A 189 -10.43 -5.28 -11.21
CA ASP A 189 -11.75 -4.69 -11.47
C ASP A 189 -11.70 -3.20 -11.82
N ILE A 190 -10.77 -2.45 -11.20
CA ILE A 190 -10.58 -1.03 -11.41
C ILE A 190 -9.08 -0.77 -11.63
N SER A 191 -8.71 -0.46 -12.87
CA SER A 191 -7.35 -0.05 -13.27
C SER A 191 -7.37 0.87 -14.48
N PRO A 192 -6.26 1.59 -14.76
CA PRO A 192 -6.12 2.32 -16.02
C PRO A 192 -6.28 1.37 -17.21
N GLN A 193 -6.96 1.84 -18.26
CA GLN A 193 -7.01 1.14 -19.53
C GLN A 193 -5.75 1.48 -20.33
N ASP A 194 -5.04 0.47 -20.80
CA ASP A 194 -3.91 0.63 -21.70
C ASP A 194 -4.20 -0.22 -22.94
N GLU A 195 -4.24 0.40 -24.13
CA GLU A 195 -4.59 -0.27 -25.39
C GLU A 195 -3.30 -0.69 -26.11
N GLY A 196 -2.74 -1.84 -25.70
CA GLY A 196 -1.59 -2.46 -26.34
C GLY A 196 -2.01 -3.45 -27.46
N PRO A 197 -1.24 -3.59 -28.55
CA PRO A 197 -1.58 -4.52 -29.64
C PRO A 197 -1.43 -6.01 -29.25
N LEU A 198 -0.84 -6.33 -28.10
CA LEU A 198 -0.83 -7.67 -27.49
C LEU A 198 -0.85 -7.58 -25.96
N ASP A 199 -1.86 -8.20 -25.36
CA ASP A 199 -2.04 -8.33 -23.91
C ASP A 199 -1.12 -9.41 -23.31
N PHE A 200 0.14 -9.07 -23.03
CA PHE A 200 1.05 -9.92 -22.25
C PHE A 200 1.05 -9.48 -20.78
N TYR A 201 0.88 -10.41 -19.83
CA TYR A 201 0.79 -10.10 -18.40
C TYR A 201 1.90 -10.80 -17.61
N VAL A 202 2.47 -10.10 -16.61
CA VAL A 202 3.43 -10.65 -15.66
C VAL A 202 2.87 -10.57 -14.25
N THR A 203 2.91 -11.69 -13.52
CA THR A 203 2.52 -11.76 -12.11
C THR A 203 3.71 -11.38 -11.23
N ILE A 204 3.62 -10.24 -10.53
CA ILE A 204 4.62 -9.82 -9.54
C ILE A 204 3.93 -9.71 -8.18
N ALA A 205 4.43 -10.47 -7.19
CA ALA A 205 3.91 -10.49 -5.83
C ALA A 205 2.38 -10.65 -5.73
N LYS A 206 1.81 -11.58 -6.51
CA LYS A 206 0.36 -11.90 -6.59
C LYS A 206 -0.52 -10.85 -7.29
N GLN A 207 0.06 -9.94 -8.06
CA GLN A 207 -0.66 -9.02 -8.91
C GLN A 207 -0.27 -9.22 -10.38
N ASP A 208 -1.26 -9.40 -11.25
CA ASP A 208 -1.07 -9.45 -12.70
C ASP A 208 -1.00 -8.04 -13.26
N ILE A 209 0.09 -7.72 -13.95
CA ILE A 209 0.37 -6.39 -14.52
C ILE A 209 0.64 -6.54 -16.02
N LEU A 210 0.17 -5.59 -16.82
CA LEU A 210 0.45 -5.55 -18.26
C LEU A 210 1.94 -5.31 -18.53
N HIS A 211 2.49 -6.03 -19.50
CA HIS A 211 3.87 -5.90 -19.96
C HIS A 211 4.17 -4.47 -20.44
N GLY A 212 5.21 -3.86 -19.89
CA GLY A 212 5.54 -2.43 -20.09
C GLY A 212 5.25 -1.56 -18.86
N CYS A 213 4.26 -1.90 -18.03
CA CYS A 213 4.07 -1.26 -16.72
C CYS A 213 4.99 -1.84 -15.62
N GLU A 214 5.74 -2.89 -15.94
CA GLU A 214 6.55 -3.66 -15.01
C GLU A 214 7.71 -2.89 -14.41
N GLN A 215 8.30 -1.91 -15.11
CA GLN A 215 9.48 -1.20 -14.62
C GLN A 215 9.21 -0.44 -13.31
N ALA A 216 7.99 0.07 -13.13
CA ALA A 216 7.58 0.76 -11.91
C ALA A 216 7.41 -0.18 -10.71
N VAL A 217 6.96 -1.43 -10.93
CA VAL A 217 6.79 -2.45 -9.89
C VAL A 217 8.07 -3.23 -9.64
N THR A 218 8.85 -3.49 -10.69
CA THR A 218 10.14 -4.20 -10.65
C THR A 218 11.21 -3.36 -9.96
N THR A 219 11.25 -2.04 -10.16
CA THR A 219 12.17 -1.15 -9.41
C THR A 219 11.89 -1.22 -7.90
N MET A 220 10.66 -1.48 -7.47
CA MET A 220 10.32 -1.67 -6.05
C MET A 220 10.70 -3.06 -5.52
N THR A 221 10.72 -4.10 -6.36
CA THR A 221 10.98 -5.49 -5.94
C THR A 221 12.42 -5.99 -6.18
N ARG A 222 13.22 -5.34 -7.04
CA ARG A 222 14.55 -5.80 -7.48
C ARG A 222 15.68 -5.63 -6.44
N THR A 223 15.41 -5.13 -5.25
CA THR A 223 16.40 -5.03 -4.16
C THR A 223 16.82 -6.37 -3.53
N GLN A 224 16.28 -7.51 -3.99
CA GLN A 224 16.70 -8.83 -3.51
C GLN A 224 17.78 -9.55 -4.34
N ASN A 225 18.14 -9.07 -5.54
CA ASN A 225 19.03 -9.83 -6.44
C ASN A 225 20.47 -9.30 -6.58
N VAL A 226 20.90 -8.32 -5.77
CA VAL A 226 22.28 -7.77 -5.86
C VAL A 226 23.18 -8.20 -4.69
N SER A 227 22.71 -9.05 -3.78
CA SER A 227 23.52 -9.50 -2.61
C SER A 227 23.92 -10.97 -2.63
N SER A 228 23.93 -11.65 -3.79
CA SER A 228 24.39 -13.04 -3.90
C SER A 228 25.49 -13.28 -4.95
N GLU A 229 25.95 -12.26 -5.67
CA GLU A 229 27.03 -12.38 -6.66
C GLU A 229 28.18 -11.39 -6.43
N THR A 230 28.75 -11.38 -5.23
CA THR A 230 30.16 -11.00 -5.02
C THR A 230 30.54 -11.46 -3.63
N LEU A 231 31.01 -12.70 -3.51
CA LEU A 231 31.94 -13.19 -2.49
C LEU A 231 32.09 -14.70 -2.69
N LYS A 232 32.94 -15.08 -3.65
CA LYS A 232 33.82 -16.22 -3.45
C LYS A 232 35.24 -15.79 -3.86
N PRO A 233 36.25 -16.11 -3.04
CA PRO A 233 37.65 -15.81 -3.31
C PRO A 233 38.17 -16.57 -4.53
#